data_AF-A0A2E9E8Y4-F1
#
_entry.id   AF-A0A2E9E8Y4-F1
#
_cell.length_a   1.000
_cell.length_b   1.000
_cell.length_c   1.000
_cell.angle_alpha   90.00
_cell.angle_beta   90.00
_cell.angle_gamma   90.00
#
_symmetry.space_group_name_H-M   'P 1'
#
loop_
_entity.id
_entity.type
_entity.pdbx_description
1 polymer ?
#
loop_
_entity_poly.entity_id
_entity_poly.type
_entity_poly.pdbx_seq_one_letter_code
_entity_poly.pdbx_strand_id
1 'polypeptide(L)'
;MEINHFSSLREMSSFYQDQFSKLLAESFKNDRLMCRTIGDERWKQVALKYFRIQIHYSDTIIFATEDQLPIGVSFLRSPQSEMHLFTDMCFQLRTALLLGKHFRQLAKISFEIATQTPNKPHWYINQLAVHPEFQSRGVASKLLAEILRVKKKEDIVVDCEKSLCAFYEKFGFNEIHSFEDRELSLMISKSS
;
A
#
# COMPACT_ATOMS: atom_id res chain seq x y z
N MET A 1 -20.04 -9.58 4.38
CA MET A 1 -18.87 -8.72 4.17
C MET A 1 -19.32 -7.31 3.87
N GLU A 2 -18.82 -6.34 4.63
CA GLU A 2 -19.15 -4.92 4.52
C GLU A 2 -17.91 -4.12 4.13
N ILE A 3 -18.09 -3.02 3.41
CA ILE A 3 -17.00 -2.11 3.03
C ILE A 3 -17.13 -0.83 3.85
N ASN A 4 -16.04 -0.46 4.50
CA ASN A 4 -15.94 0.67 5.41
C ASN A 4 -14.80 1.59 4.98
N HIS A 5 -14.85 2.86 5.39
CA HIS A 5 -13.80 3.82 5.09
C HIS A 5 -13.50 4.74 6.27
N PHE A 6 -12.23 5.11 6.41
CA PHE A 6 -11.78 6.24 7.23
C PHE A 6 -11.28 7.33 6.29
N SER A 7 -11.82 8.53 6.44
CA SER A 7 -11.39 9.69 5.64
C SER A 7 -10.17 10.37 6.25
N SER A 8 -9.82 10.01 7.49
CA SER A 8 -8.64 10.46 8.19
C SER A 8 -8.12 9.39 9.13
N LEU A 9 -6.79 9.18 9.16
CA LEU A 9 -6.16 8.29 10.16
C LEU A 9 -6.44 8.69 11.60
N ARG A 10 -6.82 9.96 11.86
CA ARG A 10 -7.17 10.43 13.21
C ARG A 10 -8.45 9.78 13.73
N GLU A 11 -9.31 9.31 12.84
CA GLU A 11 -10.57 8.60 13.16
C GLU A 11 -10.32 7.13 13.49
N MET A 12 -9.16 6.59 13.13
CA MET A 12 -8.82 5.19 13.29
C MET A 12 -8.41 4.88 14.75
N SER A 13 -9.22 4.06 15.42
CA SER A 13 -8.92 3.58 16.78
C SER A 13 -7.65 2.72 16.82
N SER A 14 -7.04 2.60 18.01
CA SER A 14 -5.89 1.72 18.25
C SER A 14 -6.19 0.25 17.91
N PHE A 15 -7.44 -0.18 18.09
CA PHE A 15 -7.90 -1.50 17.67
C PHE A 15 -7.64 -1.74 16.17
N TYR A 16 -8.10 -0.84 15.30
CA TYR A 16 -7.90 -0.99 13.85
C TYR A 16 -6.44 -0.87 13.43
N GLN A 17 -5.65 -0.01 14.08
CA GLN A 17 -4.20 0.08 13.86
C GLN A 17 -3.51 -1.27 14.08
N ASP A 18 -3.85 -1.95 15.18
CA ASP A 18 -3.31 -3.26 15.50
C ASP A 18 -3.80 -4.34 14.54
N GLN A 19 -5.07 -4.33 14.16
CA GLN A 19 -5.61 -5.31 13.22
C GLN A 19 -5.03 -5.15 11.82
N PHE A 20 -4.94 -3.92 11.30
CA PHE A 20 -4.38 -3.67 9.97
C PHE A 20 -2.89 -3.99 9.89
N SER A 21 -2.10 -3.63 10.92
CA SER A 21 -0.67 -3.97 10.91
C SER A 21 -0.42 -5.49 10.93
N LYS A 22 -1.24 -6.26 11.67
CA LYS A 22 -1.21 -7.73 11.65
C LYS A 22 -1.63 -8.29 10.29
N LEU A 23 -2.76 -7.82 9.74
CA LEU A 23 -3.26 -8.23 8.44
C LEU A 23 -2.21 -8.00 7.35
N LEU A 24 -1.60 -6.81 7.30
CA LEU A 24 -0.55 -6.47 6.35
C LEU A 24 0.67 -7.37 6.53
N ALA A 25 1.16 -7.55 7.75
CA ALA A 25 2.31 -8.41 8.02
C ALA A 25 2.08 -9.86 7.56
N GLU A 26 0.88 -10.40 7.77
CA GLU A 26 0.53 -11.76 7.37
C GLU A 26 0.33 -11.89 5.85
N SER A 27 -0.29 -10.87 5.23
CA SER A 27 -0.54 -10.84 3.79
C SER A 27 0.76 -10.68 2.98
N PHE A 28 1.69 -9.88 3.49
CA PHE A 28 2.98 -9.59 2.85
C PHE A 28 4.14 -10.40 3.43
N LYS A 29 3.87 -11.49 4.14
CA LYS A 29 4.93 -12.31 4.78
C LYS A 29 6.01 -12.82 3.80
N ASN A 30 5.63 -13.00 2.54
CA ASN A 30 6.49 -13.45 1.44
C ASN A 30 6.66 -12.35 0.36
N ASP A 31 6.52 -11.08 0.73
CA ASP A 31 6.72 -9.95 -0.18
C ASP A 31 8.10 -10.04 -0.84
N ARG A 32 8.12 -10.22 -2.17
CA ARG A 32 9.35 -10.54 -2.91
C ARG A 32 10.36 -9.41 -2.82
N LEU A 33 9.89 -8.16 -2.87
CA LEU A 33 10.74 -6.97 -2.80
C LEU A 33 11.44 -6.88 -1.44
N MET A 34 10.67 -7.04 -0.37
CA MET A 34 11.16 -7.00 1.00
C MET A 34 12.08 -8.19 1.26
N CYS A 35 11.65 -9.42 0.98
CA CYS A 35 12.45 -10.64 1.12
C CYS A 35 13.81 -10.54 0.40
N ARG A 36 13.85 -10.07 -0.85
CA ARG A 36 15.10 -9.86 -1.60
C ARG A 36 15.99 -8.77 -0.98
N THR A 37 15.39 -7.72 -0.43
CA THR A 37 16.13 -6.54 0.05
C THR A 37 16.68 -6.73 1.46
N ILE A 38 15.91 -7.33 2.37
CA ILE A 38 16.24 -7.44 3.80
C ILE A 38 16.48 -8.87 4.27
N GLY A 39 16.12 -9.87 3.47
CA GLY A 39 16.18 -11.30 3.79
C GLY A 39 14.93 -11.82 4.50
N ASP A 40 14.50 -13.03 4.15
CA ASP A 40 13.25 -13.66 4.61
C ASP A 40 13.11 -13.67 6.14
N GLU A 41 14.12 -14.18 6.84
CA GLU A 41 14.08 -14.31 8.30
C GLU A 41 14.03 -12.95 9.00
N ARG A 42 14.76 -11.96 8.47
CA ARG A 42 14.70 -10.60 9.00
C ARG A 42 13.34 -9.98 8.72
N TRP A 43 12.77 -10.18 7.53
CA TRP A 43 11.48 -9.63 7.17
C TRP A 43 10.37 -10.13 8.10
N LYS A 44 10.30 -11.44 8.33
CA LYS A 44 9.35 -12.05 9.28
C LYS A 44 9.40 -11.40 10.67
N GLN A 45 10.60 -11.01 11.14
CA GLN A 45 10.78 -10.39 12.45
C GLN A 45 10.36 -8.91 12.49
N VAL A 46 10.49 -8.18 11.38
CA VAL A 46 10.28 -6.72 11.35
C VAL A 46 8.97 -6.29 10.69
N ALA A 47 8.32 -7.15 9.90
CA ALA A 47 7.14 -6.82 9.09
C ALA A 47 6.03 -6.14 9.90
N LEU A 48 5.67 -6.68 11.06
CA LEU A 48 4.64 -6.09 11.93
C LEU A 48 5.00 -4.65 12.36
N LYS A 49 6.24 -4.43 12.79
CA LYS A 49 6.72 -3.10 13.20
C LYS A 49 6.82 -2.16 12.00
N TYR A 50 7.23 -2.68 10.85
CA TYR A 50 7.31 -1.93 9.60
C TYR A 50 5.92 -1.44 9.19
N PHE A 51 4.91 -2.31 9.16
CA PHE A 51 3.56 -1.91 8.80
C PHE A 51 2.92 -0.97 9.83
N ARG A 52 3.20 -1.13 11.13
CA ARG A 52 2.81 -0.12 12.15
C ARG A 52 3.36 1.28 11.86
N ILE A 53 4.52 1.38 11.21
CA ILE A 53 5.05 2.68 10.77
C ILE A 53 4.41 3.08 9.45
N GLN A 54 4.27 2.16 8.49
CA GLN A 54 3.79 2.44 7.13
C GLN A 54 2.33 2.90 7.06
N ILE A 55 1.45 2.43 7.95
CA ILE A 55 0.03 2.86 7.97
C ILE A 55 -0.13 4.37 8.10
N HIS A 56 0.88 5.07 8.65
CA HIS A 56 0.85 6.51 8.86
C HIS A 56 1.29 7.35 7.64
N TYR A 57 1.76 6.72 6.56
CA TYR A 57 2.09 7.39 5.29
C TYR A 57 0.88 7.59 4.35
N SER A 58 -0.31 7.22 4.83
CA SER A 58 -1.56 7.29 4.10
C SER A 58 -2.51 8.22 4.84
N ASP A 59 -3.48 8.82 4.16
CA ASP A 59 -4.49 9.67 4.79
C ASP A 59 -5.89 9.07 4.73
N THR A 60 -6.09 8.11 3.81
CA THR A 60 -7.38 7.48 3.55
C THR A 60 -7.23 5.95 3.65
N ILE A 61 -8.22 5.31 4.28
CA ILE A 61 -8.28 3.85 4.41
C ILE A 61 -9.63 3.37 3.89
N ILE A 62 -9.62 2.33 3.05
CA ILE A 62 -10.83 1.59 2.65
C ILE A 62 -10.61 0.13 3.04
N PHE A 63 -11.54 -0.48 3.76
CA PHE A 63 -11.36 -1.84 4.28
C PHE A 63 -12.65 -2.65 4.24
N ALA A 64 -12.48 -3.97 4.17
CA ALA A 64 -13.56 -4.94 4.16
C ALA A 64 -13.59 -5.68 5.49
N THR A 65 -14.79 -5.89 6.04
CA THR A 65 -14.99 -6.63 7.30
C THR A 65 -15.89 -7.85 7.10
N GLU A 66 -15.63 -8.89 7.88
CA GLU A 66 -16.48 -10.07 8.07
C GLU A 66 -16.48 -10.39 9.57
N ASP A 67 -17.67 -10.59 10.15
CA ASP A 67 -17.86 -10.73 11.61
C ASP A 67 -17.15 -9.65 12.45
N GLN A 68 -17.24 -8.40 11.98
CA GLN A 68 -16.60 -7.20 12.57
C GLN A 68 -15.06 -7.19 12.54
N LEU A 69 -14.41 -8.20 11.95
CA LEU A 69 -12.96 -8.26 11.78
C LEU A 69 -12.55 -7.81 10.38
N PRO A 70 -11.48 -7.01 10.24
CA PRO A 70 -10.98 -6.64 8.92
C PRO A 70 -10.36 -7.85 8.23
N ILE A 71 -10.82 -8.14 7.01
CA ILE A 71 -10.34 -9.24 6.16
C ILE A 71 -9.61 -8.74 4.91
N GLY A 72 -9.71 -7.45 4.62
CA GLY A 72 -8.90 -6.78 3.59
C GLY A 72 -8.86 -5.28 3.83
N VAL A 73 -7.80 -4.63 3.37
CA VAL A 73 -7.56 -3.20 3.57
C VAL A 73 -6.78 -2.61 2.40
N SER A 74 -7.09 -1.37 2.06
CA SER A 74 -6.29 -0.55 1.19
C SER A 74 -6.01 0.79 1.85
N PHE A 75 -4.75 1.20 1.75
CA PHE A 75 -4.25 2.46 2.24
C PHE A 75 -3.95 3.37 1.04
N LEU A 76 -4.54 4.55 1.05
CA LEU A 76 -4.41 5.52 -0.01
C LEU A 76 -3.82 6.83 0.50
N ARG A 77 -3.06 7.46 -0.39
CA ARG A 77 -2.51 8.79 -0.19
C ARG A 77 -3.14 9.76 -1.16
N SER A 78 -3.63 10.89 -0.64
CA SER A 78 -4.26 11.94 -1.43
C SER A 78 -3.24 12.83 -2.15
N PRO A 79 -3.64 13.51 -3.23
CA PRO A 79 -2.78 14.51 -3.88
C PRO A 79 -2.43 15.70 -2.98
N GLN A 80 -3.35 16.05 -2.07
CA GLN A 80 -3.20 17.14 -1.10
C GLN A 80 -2.58 16.67 0.21
N SER A 81 -2.05 15.44 0.26
CA SER A 81 -1.31 14.93 1.40
C SER A 81 -0.12 15.86 1.63
N GLU A 82 -0.35 16.87 2.48
CA GLU A 82 0.68 17.75 3.00
C GLU A 82 1.60 16.83 3.79
N MET A 83 2.67 16.43 3.12
CA MET A 83 3.85 15.92 3.79
C MET A 83 4.26 16.97 4.81
N HIS A 84 3.81 16.83 6.05
CA HIS A 84 4.40 17.54 7.16
C HIS A 84 5.82 16.99 7.25
N LEU A 85 6.77 17.73 6.68
CA LEU A 85 8.18 17.35 6.55
C LEU A 85 8.75 16.76 7.86
N PHE A 86 8.28 17.25 9.01
CA PHE A 86 8.63 16.73 10.33
C PHE A 86 8.07 15.34 10.66
N THR A 87 6.80 15.04 10.33
CA THR A 87 6.24 13.71 10.56
C THR A 87 6.84 12.70 9.60
N ASP A 88 7.05 13.08 8.34
CA ASP A 88 7.70 12.22 7.36
C ASP A 88 9.13 11.93 7.74
N MET A 89 9.89 12.94 8.17
CA MET A 89 11.24 12.74 8.68
C MET A 89 11.26 11.80 9.89
N CYS A 90 10.31 11.95 10.83
CA CYS A 90 10.17 11.02 11.96
C CYS A 90 9.90 9.58 11.51
N PHE A 91 8.98 9.37 10.56
CA PHE A 91 8.67 8.04 10.05
C PHE A 91 9.83 7.44 9.25
N GLN A 92 10.52 8.26 8.45
CA GLN A 92 11.72 7.86 7.72
C GLN A 92 12.83 7.46 8.69
N LEU A 93 13.04 8.22 9.78
CA LEU A 93 14.01 7.88 10.82
C LEU A 93 13.64 6.56 11.52
N ARG A 94 12.37 6.37 11.91
CA ARG A 94 11.91 5.11 12.52
C ARG A 94 12.09 3.92 11.59
N THR A 95 11.78 4.10 10.30
CA THR A 95 11.98 3.08 9.27
C THR A 95 13.46 2.78 9.06
N ALA A 96 14.31 3.82 9.03
CA ALA A 96 15.76 3.67 8.93
C ALA A 96 16.36 2.92 10.13
N LEU A 97 15.91 3.22 11.35
CA LEU A 97 16.33 2.50 12.57
C LEU A 97 15.90 1.03 12.53
N LEU A 98 14.69 0.73 12.05
CA LEU A 98 14.18 -0.64 11.97
C LEU A 98 14.92 -1.47 10.91
N LEU A 99 15.14 -0.90 9.73
CA LEU A 99 15.70 -1.60 8.58
C LEU A 99 17.23 -1.55 8.53
N GLY A 100 17.85 -0.63 9.28
CA GLY A 100 19.29 -0.45 9.37
C GLY A 100 19.90 -0.18 7.99
N LYS A 101 20.98 -0.90 7.65
CA LYS A 101 21.69 -0.75 6.37
C LYS A 101 20.81 -0.95 5.13
N HIS A 102 19.73 -1.72 5.24
CA HIS A 102 18.84 -2.03 4.12
C HIS A 102 17.92 -0.86 3.75
N PHE A 103 17.76 0.12 4.64
CA PHE A 103 16.98 1.32 4.38
C PHE A 103 17.46 2.07 3.13
N ARG A 104 18.77 2.15 2.91
CA ARG A 104 19.34 2.83 1.73
C ARG A 104 18.88 2.22 0.43
N GLN A 105 18.79 0.90 0.37
CA GLN A 105 18.35 0.19 -0.83
C GLN A 105 16.86 0.45 -1.07
N LEU A 106 16.01 0.34 -0.04
CA LEU A 106 14.59 0.64 -0.17
C LEU A 106 14.33 2.10 -0.54
N ALA A 107 15.05 3.05 0.08
CA ALA A 107 14.95 4.46 -0.26
C ALA A 107 15.35 4.74 -1.73
N LYS A 108 16.36 4.04 -2.25
CA LYS A 108 16.73 4.11 -3.67
C LYS A 108 15.59 3.61 -4.57
N ILE A 109 14.97 2.48 -4.20
CA ILE A 109 13.84 1.91 -4.95
C ILE A 109 12.65 2.87 -4.94
N SER A 110 12.28 3.39 -3.76
CA SER A 110 11.19 4.37 -3.63
C SER A 110 11.46 5.65 -4.41
N PHE A 111 12.72 6.12 -4.44
CA PHE A 111 13.11 7.28 -5.23
C PHE A 111 12.97 7.01 -6.73
N GLU A 112 13.45 5.86 -7.22
CA GLU A 112 13.30 5.48 -8.62
C GLU A 112 11.82 5.40 -9.04
N ILE A 113 10.96 4.79 -8.23
CA ILE A 113 9.50 4.78 -8.46
C ILE A 113 8.97 6.21 -8.52
N ALA A 114 9.30 7.05 -7.53
CA ALA A 114 8.83 8.43 -7.47
C ALA A 114 9.25 9.28 -8.70
N THR A 115 10.41 9.01 -9.31
CA THR A 115 10.83 9.72 -10.54
C THR A 115 10.02 9.35 -11.78
N GLN A 116 9.40 8.17 -11.78
CA GLN A 116 8.54 7.70 -12.88
C GLN A 116 7.06 8.00 -12.61
N THR A 117 6.69 8.28 -11.36
CA THR A 117 5.34 8.68 -10.98
C THR A 117 4.96 10.03 -11.64
N PRO A 118 3.76 10.14 -12.23
CA PRO A 118 3.32 11.38 -12.87
C PRO A 118 3.36 12.58 -11.92
N ASN A 119 3.94 13.69 -12.38
CA ASN A 119 4.01 14.95 -11.63
C ASN A 119 2.69 15.76 -11.67
N LYS A 120 1.55 15.07 -11.68
CA LYS A 120 0.20 15.65 -11.62
C LYS A 120 -0.49 15.18 -10.34
N PRO A 121 -1.46 15.91 -9.80
CA PRO A 121 -2.26 15.44 -8.66
C PRO A 121 -2.86 14.05 -8.96
N HIS A 122 -2.59 13.08 -8.10
CA HIS A 122 -3.11 11.72 -8.19
C HIS A 122 -3.26 11.11 -6.79
N TRP A 123 -4.16 10.14 -6.67
CA TRP A 123 -4.20 9.23 -5.53
C TRP A 123 -3.16 8.14 -5.71
N TYR A 124 -2.51 7.74 -4.62
CA TYR A 124 -1.55 6.63 -4.65
C TYR A 124 -2.04 5.50 -3.74
N ILE A 125 -2.13 4.27 -4.27
CA ILE A 125 -2.41 3.07 -3.47
C ILE A 125 -1.09 2.59 -2.87
N ASN A 126 -0.86 2.90 -1.59
CA ASN A 126 0.35 2.49 -0.88
C ASN A 126 0.33 1.00 -0.55
N GLN A 127 -0.84 0.48 -0.18
CA GLN A 127 -1.05 -0.93 0.11
C GLN A 127 -2.45 -1.36 -0.33
N LEU A 128 -2.56 -2.59 -0.83
CA LEU A 128 -3.81 -3.33 -1.01
C LEU A 128 -3.57 -4.77 -0.56
N ALA A 129 -4.23 -5.18 0.52
CA ALA A 129 -4.02 -6.49 1.13
C ALA A 129 -5.32 -7.19 1.46
N VAL A 130 -5.29 -8.51 1.35
CA VAL A 130 -6.36 -9.41 1.78
C VAL A 130 -5.74 -10.49 2.64
N HIS A 131 -6.32 -10.69 3.82
CA HIS A 131 -5.88 -11.72 4.75
C HIS A 131 -5.82 -13.09 4.03
N PRO A 132 -4.76 -13.90 4.22
CA PRO A 132 -4.55 -15.11 3.42
C PRO A 132 -5.74 -16.07 3.36
N GLU A 133 -6.46 -16.26 4.47
CA GLU A 133 -7.64 -17.15 4.53
C GLU A 133 -8.85 -16.66 3.72
N PHE A 134 -8.87 -15.38 3.35
CA PHE A 134 -9.95 -14.71 2.61
C PHE A 134 -9.56 -14.37 1.16
N GLN A 135 -8.38 -14.78 0.72
CA GLN A 135 -7.94 -14.63 -0.67
C GLN A 135 -8.80 -15.46 -1.62
N SER A 136 -8.78 -15.09 -2.90
CA SER A 136 -9.59 -15.72 -3.97
C SER A 136 -11.12 -15.62 -3.79
N ARG A 137 -11.60 -14.82 -2.82
CA ARG A 137 -13.04 -14.53 -2.61
C ARG A 137 -13.51 -13.19 -3.22
N GLY A 138 -12.66 -12.55 -4.03
CA GLY A 138 -12.94 -11.26 -4.66
C GLY A 138 -12.89 -10.04 -3.72
N VAL A 139 -12.26 -10.16 -2.54
CA VAL A 139 -12.14 -9.05 -1.57
C VAL A 139 -11.33 -7.89 -2.17
N ALA A 140 -10.16 -8.18 -2.76
CA ALA A 140 -9.32 -7.16 -3.41
C ALA A 140 -10.07 -6.46 -4.55
N SER A 141 -10.81 -7.21 -5.36
CA SER A 141 -11.64 -6.67 -6.45
C SER A 141 -12.69 -5.69 -5.93
N LYS A 142 -13.34 -6.00 -4.81
CA LYS A 142 -14.36 -5.12 -4.21
C LYS A 142 -13.74 -3.87 -3.59
N LEU A 143 -12.58 -4.00 -2.93
CA LEU A 143 -11.83 -2.85 -2.42
C LEU A 143 -11.41 -1.92 -3.57
N LEU A 144 -10.86 -2.47 -4.65
CA LEU A 144 -10.43 -1.68 -5.81
C LEU A 144 -11.61 -1.03 -6.56
N ALA A 145 -12.73 -1.76 -6.71
CA ALA A 145 -13.96 -1.19 -7.26
C ALA A 145 -14.48 -0.03 -6.40
N GLU A 146 -14.43 -0.17 -5.07
CA GLU A 146 -14.83 0.89 -4.17
C GLU A 146 -13.92 2.10 -4.30
N ILE A 147 -12.59 1.91 -4.28
CA ILE A 147 -11.60 2.98 -4.52
C ILE A 147 -11.95 3.79 -5.77
N LEU A 148 -12.17 3.10 -6.91
CA LEU A 148 -12.53 3.74 -8.17
C LEU A 148 -13.89 4.43 -8.13
N ARG A 149 -14.85 3.91 -7.35
CA ARG A 149 -16.15 4.55 -7.15
C ARG A 149 -16.01 5.84 -6.34
N VAL A 150 -15.28 5.84 -5.22
CA VAL A 150 -15.13 7.03 -4.36
C VAL A 150 -14.21 8.08 -5.00
N LYS A 151 -13.26 7.65 -5.84
CA LYS A 151 -12.25 8.52 -6.49
C LYS A 151 -12.47 8.66 -8.00
N LYS A 152 -13.68 8.47 -8.50
CA LYS A 152 -14.03 8.40 -9.93
C LYS A 152 -13.47 9.52 -10.82
N LYS A 153 -13.29 10.72 -10.27
CA LYS A 153 -12.82 11.92 -11.01
C LYS A 153 -11.32 12.17 -10.91
N GLU A 154 -10.59 11.29 -10.24
CA GLU A 154 -9.18 11.48 -9.94
C GLU A 154 -8.34 10.38 -10.59
N ASP A 155 -7.10 10.72 -10.95
CA ASP A 155 -6.12 9.73 -11.37
C ASP A 155 -5.68 8.89 -10.15
N ILE A 156 -5.49 7.58 -10.35
CA ILE A 156 -5.05 6.65 -9.30
C ILE A 156 -3.83 5.91 -9.79
N VAL A 157 -2.75 5.95 -9.01
CA VAL A 157 -1.48 5.29 -9.29
C VAL A 157 -1.22 4.19 -8.27
N VAL A 158 -0.57 3.12 -8.71
CA VAL A 158 -0.10 2.02 -7.86
C VAL A 158 1.20 1.47 -8.41
N ASP A 159 2.17 1.18 -7.56
CA ASP A 159 3.25 0.25 -7.88
C ASP A 159 2.88 -1.15 -7.38
N CYS A 160 3.07 -2.16 -8.22
CA CYS A 160 2.74 -3.53 -7.89
C CYS A 160 3.77 -4.51 -8.48
N GLU A 161 3.74 -5.76 -8.02
CA GLU A 161 4.43 -6.83 -8.71
C GLU A 161 3.88 -6.99 -10.14
N LYS A 162 4.75 -7.27 -11.10
CA LYS A 162 4.40 -7.42 -12.52
C LYS A 162 3.37 -8.53 -12.76
N SER A 163 3.38 -9.56 -11.90
CA SER A 163 2.38 -10.64 -11.90
C SER A 163 0.95 -10.15 -11.59
N LEU A 164 0.80 -8.97 -10.99
CA LEU A 164 -0.48 -8.36 -10.63
C LEU A 164 -1.01 -7.39 -11.70
N CYS A 165 -0.27 -7.08 -12.76
CA CYS A 165 -0.72 -6.14 -13.79
C CYS A 165 -2.08 -6.55 -14.39
N ALA A 166 -2.24 -7.82 -14.75
CA ALA A 166 -3.49 -8.36 -15.30
C ALA A 166 -4.68 -8.28 -14.31
N PHE A 167 -4.43 -8.17 -13.01
CA PHE A 167 -5.49 -7.90 -12.04
C PHE A 167 -5.94 -6.44 -12.14
N TYR A 168 -5.01 -5.48 -12.14
CA TYR A 168 -5.32 -4.05 -12.23
C TYR A 168 -5.88 -3.63 -13.59
N GLU A 169 -5.43 -4.24 -14.69
CA GLU A 169 -5.94 -3.99 -16.06
C GLU A 169 -7.46 -4.19 -16.17
N LYS A 170 -8.01 -5.18 -15.46
CA LYS A 170 -9.47 -5.44 -15.41
C LYS A 170 -10.27 -4.26 -14.84
N PHE A 171 -9.60 -3.37 -14.12
CA PHE A 171 -10.16 -2.18 -13.51
C PHE A 171 -9.79 -0.89 -14.26
N GLY A 172 -9.22 -0.99 -15.48
CA GLY A 172 -8.88 0.15 -16.31
C GLY A 172 -7.53 0.79 -16.02
N PHE A 173 -6.69 0.13 -15.20
CA PHE A 173 -5.30 0.56 -15.04
C PHE A 173 -4.47 0.17 -16.26
N ASN A 174 -3.52 1.03 -16.63
CA ASN A 174 -2.54 0.77 -17.68
C ASN A 174 -1.13 0.90 -17.10
N GLU A 175 -0.21 0.02 -17.51
CA GLU A 175 1.21 0.15 -17.16
C GLU A 175 1.79 1.43 -17.79
N ILE A 176 2.46 2.25 -16.99
CA ILE A 176 3.17 3.45 -17.44
C ILE A 176 4.68 3.33 -17.33
N HIS A 177 5.16 2.42 -16.48
CA HIS A 177 6.58 2.10 -16.36
C HIS A 177 6.77 0.67 -15.83
N SER A 178 7.80 -0.01 -16.32
CA SER A 178 8.18 -1.36 -15.88
C SER A 178 9.61 -1.35 -15.33
N PHE A 179 9.81 -1.91 -14.15
CA PHE A 179 11.12 -2.07 -13.52
C PHE A 179 11.53 -3.54 -13.61
N GLU A 180 11.98 -3.97 -14.79
CA GLU A 180 12.22 -5.39 -15.15
C GLU A 180 13.11 -6.11 -14.13
N ASP A 181 14.22 -5.50 -13.72
CA ASP A 181 15.18 -6.08 -12.76
C ASP A 181 14.58 -6.40 -11.38
N ARG A 182 13.39 -5.87 -11.09
CA ARG A 182 12.70 -6.01 -9.80
C ARG A 182 11.35 -6.70 -9.90
N GLU A 183 10.89 -7.03 -11.11
CA GLU A 183 9.55 -7.54 -11.38
C GLU A 183 8.45 -6.62 -10.80
N LEU A 184 8.66 -5.30 -10.88
CA LEU A 184 7.69 -4.29 -10.46
C LEU A 184 7.17 -3.50 -11.66
N SER A 185 5.94 -3.04 -11.55
CA SER A 185 5.27 -2.21 -12.55
C SER A 185 4.59 -1.04 -11.86
N LEU A 186 4.64 0.13 -12.50
CA LEU A 186 3.88 1.30 -12.12
C LEU A 186 2.67 1.41 -13.05
N MET A 187 1.48 1.47 -12.45
CA MET A 187 0.22 1.47 -13.19
C MET A 187 -0.62 2.69 -12.83
N ILE A 188 -1.42 3.16 -13.79
CA ILE A 188 -2.35 4.28 -13.60
C ILE A 188 -3.74 3.96 -14.14
N SER A 189 -4.77 4.30 -13.36
CA SER A 189 -6.13 4.49 -13.84
C SER A 189 -6.38 5.99 -13.98
N LYS A 190 -6.67 6.46 -15.20
CA LYS A 190 -6.97 7.87 -15.44
C LYS A 190 -8.44 8.16 -15.24
N SER A 191 -8.77 9.34 -14.72
CA SER A 191 -10.15 9.79 -14.73
C SER A 191 -10.64 9.97 -16.18
N SER A 192 -11.84 9.47 -16.46
CA SER A 192 -12.52 9.60 -17.76
C SER A 192 -13.38 10.85 -17.81
#